data_AF-A0A075K3S8-F1
#
_entry.id   AF-A0A075K3S8-F1
#
_cell.length_a   1.000
_cell.length_b   1.000
_cell.length_c   1.000
_cell.angle_alpha   90.00
_cell.angle_beta   90.00
_cell.angle_gamma   90.00
#
_symmetry.space_group_name_H-M   'P 1'
#
loop_
_entity.id
_entity.type
_entity.pdbx_description
1 polymer ?
#
loop_
_entity_poly.entity_id
_entity_poly.type
_entity_poly.pdbx_seq_one_letter_code
_entity_poly.pdbx_strand_id
1 'polypeptide(L)' 'MRYSREQLAERFAALDAELLRLAAEDAPEEDLWAAFEHLVHVPTASIDHDDRRWWWEQVYAAMERHGLTELSRRASSGR' A
#
# COMPACT_ATOMS: atom_id res chain seq x y z
N MET A 1 15.66 0.12 15.65
CA MET A 1 15.85 -1.00 14.71
C MET A 1 15.37 -0.50 13.35
N ARG A 2 16.17 -0.64 12.28
CA ARG A 2 15.74 -0.24 10.93
C ARG A 2 15.29 -1.49 10.17
N TYR A 3 14.27 -1.34 9.34
CA TYR A 3 13.85 -2.42 8.45
C TYR A 3 14.81 -2.54 7.29
N SER A 4 15.18 -3.77 6.95
CA SER A 4 15.82 -4.03 5.66
C SER A 4 14.81 -3.84 4.52
N ARG A 5 15.31 -3.61 3.31
CA ARG A 5 14.48 -3.56 2.11
C ARG A 5 13.65 -4.84 1.92
N GLU A 6 14.21 -5.99 2.24
CA GLU A 6 13.52 -7.28 2.18
C GLU A 6 12.32 -7.32 3.15
N GLN A 7 12.52 -6.89 4.40
CA GLN A 7 11.45 -6.81 5.39
C GLN A 7 10.35 -5.78 5.02
N LEU A 8 10.70 -4.73 4.27
CA LEU A 8 9.71 -3.80 3.73
C LEU A 8 8.98 -4.43 2.54
N ALA A 9 9.66 -5.16 1.68
CA ALA A 9 9.05 -5.86 0.54
C ALA A 9 8.06 -6.95 1.00
N GLU A 10 8.40 -7.71 2.05
CA GLU A 10 7.48 -8.69 2.66
C GLU A 10 6.20 -8.02 3.18
N ARG A 11 6.32 -6.84 3.80
CA ARG A 11 5.16 -6.07 4.24
C ARG A 11 4.29 -5.61 3.08
N PHE A 12 4.89 -5.16 1.98
CA PHE A 12 4.14 -4.82 0.77
C PHE A 12 3.41 -6.02 0.19
N ALA A 13 4.05 -7.18 0.12
CA ALA A 13 3.43 -8.40 -0.38
C ALA A 13 2.25 -8.84 0.51
N ALA A 14 2.39 -8.74 1.83
CA ALA A 14 1.32 -9.02 2.77
C ALA A 14 0.14 -8.05 2.61
N LEU A 15 0.40 -6.73 2.49
CA LEU A 15 -0.65 -5.75 2.24
C LEU A 15 -1.35 -6.02 0.90
N ASP A 16 -0.60 -6.28 -0.16
CA ASP A 16 -1.17 -6.49 -1.50
C ASP A 16 -2.11 -7.71 -1.50
N ALA A 17 -1.71 -8.80 -0.86
CA ALA A 17 -2.56 -9.97 -0.68
C ALA A 17 -3.85 -9.66 0.10
N GLU A 18 -3.76 -8.84 1.15
CA GLU A 18 -4.92 -8.45 1.96
C GLU A 18 -5.87 -7.54 1.18
N LEU A 19 -5.35 -6.55 0.45
CA LEU A 19 -6.18 -5.66 -0.38
C LEU A 19 -6.86 -6.42 -1.52
N LEU A 20 -6.18 -7.39 -2.14
CA LEU A 20 -6.79 -8.28 -3.12
C LEU A 20 -7.92 -9.12 -2.51
N ARG A 21 -7.72 -9.63 -1.29
CA ARG A 21 -8.75 -10.38 -0.55
C ARG A 21 -9.97 -9.51 -0.26
N LEU A 22 -9.76 -8.31 0.27
CA LEU A 22 -10.82 -7.34 0.57
C LEU A 22 -11.59 -6.94 -0.70
N ALA A 23 -10.88 -6.69 -1.80
CA ALA A 23 -11.51 -6.39 -3.09
C ALA A 23 -12.35 -7.57 -3.61
N ALA A 24 -11.90 -8.81 -3.43
CA ALA A 24 -12.66 -10.00 -3.81
C ALA A 24 -13.92 -10.23 -2.95
N GLU A 25 -13.96 -9.65 -1.75
CA GLU A 25 -15.08 -9.70 -0.81
C GLU A 25 -16.03 -8.50 -0.96
N ASP A 26 -15.81 -7.63 -1.96
CA ASP A 26 -16.52 -6.35 -2.13
C ASP A 26 -16.52 -5.50 -0.83
N ALA A 27 -15.41 -5.56 -0.09
CA ALA A 27 -15.27 -4.82 1.16
C ALA A 27 -15.40 -3.30 0.92
N PRO A 28 -15.97 -2.55 1.88
CA PRO A 28 -16.07 -1.11 1.79
C PRO A 28 -14.68 -0.45 1.72
N GLU A 29 -14.60 0.72 1.07
CA GLU A 29 -13.36 1.48 0.92
C GLU A 29 -12.66 1.74 2.26
N GLU A 30 -13.42 1.90 3.35
CA GLU A 30 -12.92 2.09 4.71
C GLU A 30 -12.05 0.91 5.19
N ASP A 31 -12.40 -0.33 4.84
CA ASP A 31 -11.62 -1.51 5.20
C ASP A 31 -10.31 -1.58 4.41
N LEU A 32 -10.33 -1.17 3.13
CA LEU A 32 -9.13 -1.06 2.32
C LEU A 32 -8.18 0.00 2.87
N TRP A 33 -8.73 1.17 3.28
CA TRP A 33 -7.93 2.21 3.94
C TRP A 33 -7.37 1.75 5.29
N ALA A 34 -8.16 1.05 6.09
CA ALA A 34 -7.70 0.49 7.36
C ALA A 34 -6.51 -0.47 7.14
N ALA A 35 -6.60 -1.38 6.17
CA ALA A 35 -5.48 -2.26 5.82
C ALA A 35 -4.25 -1.47 5.34
N PHE A 36 -4.45 -0.43 4.53
CA PHE A 36 -3.38 0.42 4.02
C PHE A 36 -2.68 1.23 5.13
N GLU A 37 -3.43 1.77 6.09
CA GLU A 37 -2.89 2.52 7.23
C GLU A 37 -1.94 1.67 8.07
N HIS A 38 -2.22 0.37 8.23
CA HIS A 38 -1.34 -0.55 8.95
C HIS A 38 0.05 -0.67 8.30
N LEU A 39 0.13 -0.55 6.97
CA LEU A 39 1.41 -0.49 6.26
C LEU A 39 2.11 0.86 6.46
N VAL A 40 1.37 1.96 6.30
CA VAL A 40 1.95 3.32 6.35
C VAL A 40 2.37 3.72 7.76
N HIS A 41 1.89 3.02 8.79
CA HIS A 41 2.30 3.23 10.17
C HIS A 41 3.79 2.97 10.43
N VAL A 42 4.56 2.45 9.46
CA VAL A 42 6.02 2.34 9.56
C VAL A 42 6.65 3.75 9.66
N PRO A 43 7.29 4.11 10.77
CA PRO A 43 7.92 5.42 10.88
C PRO A 43 9.08 5.54 9.88
N THR A 44 9.13 6.61 9.10
CA THR A 44 10.20 6.86 8.11
C THR A 44 11.61 6.83 8.73
N ALA A 45 11.74 7.13 10.03
CA ALA A 45 12.99 7.02 10.77
C ALA A 45 13.50 5.56 10.90
N SER A 46 12.61 4.58 10.74
CA SER A 46 12.90 3.14 10.75
C SER A 46 13.27 2.60 9.37
N ILE A 47 13.30 3.45 8.34
CA ILE A 47 13.67 3.10 6.97
C ILE A 47 15.04 3.72 6.67
N ASP A 48 15.95 2.91 6.13
CA ASP A 48 17.27 3.39 5.70
C ASP A 48 17.13 4.48 4.64
N HIS A 49 18.02 5.47 4.70
CA HIS A 49 17.91 6.68 3.89
C HIS A 49 17.84 6.36 2.39
N ASP A 50 18.63 5.39 1.94
CA ASP A 50 18.72 4.98 0.54
C ASP A 50 17.45 4.27 0.04
N ASP A 51 16.66 3.70 0.95
CA ASP A 51 15.42 2.99 0.65
C ASP A 51 14.16 3.86 0.82
N ARG A 52 14.26 5.08 1.37
CA ARG A 52 13.09 5.95 1.61
C ARG A 52 12.36 6.33 0.33
N ARG A 53 13.11 6.61 -0.74
CA ARG A 53 12.52 6.93 -2.04
C ARG A 53 11.75 5.74 -2.57
N TRP A 54 12.38 4.57 -2.57
CA TRP A 54 11.76 3.32 -2.99
C TRP A 54 10.51 3.02 -2.14
N TRP A 55 10.57 3.21 -0.82
CA TRP A 55 9.40 3.07 0.07
C TRP A 55 8.21 3.92 -0.40
N TRP A 56 8.42 5.20 -0.65
CA TRP A 56 7.33 6.08 -1.11
C TRP A 56 6.81 5.67 -2.48
N GLU A 57 7.68 5.30 -3.42
CA GLU A 57 7.27 4.79 -4.73
C GLU A 57 6.36 3.55 -4.60
N GLN A 58 6.69 2.64 -3.68
CA GLN A 58 5.86 1.46 -3.41
C GLN A 58 4.50 1.80 -2.77
N VAL A 59 4.47 2.75 -1.82
CA VAL A 59 3.22 3.25 -1.21
C VAL A 59 2.29 3.80 -2.29
N TYR A 60 2.79 4.71 -3.14
CA TYR A 60 1.98 5.29 -4.22
C TYR A 60 1.51 4.26 -5.23
N ALA A 61 2.39 3.34 -5.65
CA ALA A 61 2.04 2.27 -6.58
C ALA A 61 0.95 1.34 -6.01
N ALA A 62 0.96 1.07 -4.71
CA ALA A 62 -0.08 0.29 -4.05
C ALA A 62 -1.42 1.04 -4.02
N MET A 63 -1.44 2.34 -3.71
CA MET A 63 -2.66 3.14 -3.74
C MET A 63 -3.29 3.19 -5.14
N GLU A 64 -2.46 3.36 -6.18
CA GLU A 64 -2.94 3.42 -7.56
C GLU A 64 -3.51 2.06 -8.01
N ARG A 65 -2.82 0.96 -7.70
CA ARG A 65 -3.25 -0.40 -8.06
C ARG A 65 -4.60 -0.76 -7.44
N HIS A 66 -4.83 -0.35 -6.20
CA HIS A 66 -6.02 -0.70 -5.42
C HIS A 66 -7.12 0.35 -5.46
N GLY A 67 -7.04 1.32 -6.37
CA GLY A 67 -8.14 2.28 -6.53
C GLY A 67 -8.23 3.35 -5.45
N LEU A 68 -7.26 3.44 -4.53
CA LEU A 68 -7.26 4.35 -3.37
C LEU A 68 -6.87 5.79 -3.72
N THR A 69 -6.71 6.10 -5.01
CA THR A 69 -6.55 7.47 -5.49
C THR A 69 -7.75 7.87 -6.36
N GLU A 70 -8.07 9.17 -6.34
CA GLU A 70 -9.07 9.76 -7.23
C GLU A 70 -8.76 9.48 -8.72
N LEU A 71 -7.48 9.41 -9.09
CA LEU A 71 -6.99 9.06 -10.43
C LEU A 71 -7.32 7.62 -10.80
N SER A 72 -7.02 6.66 -9.92
CA SER A 72 -7.32 5.25 -10.13
C SER A 72 -8.81 4.97 -10.18
N ARG A 73 -9.64 5.70 -9.39
CA ARG A 73 -11.10 5.59 -9.47
C ARG A 73 -11.65 6.01 -10.81
N ARG A 74 -11.18 7.14 -11.36
CA ARG A 74 -11.60 7.63 -12.68
C ARG A 74 -11.21 6.68 -13.81
N ALA A 75 -10.07 6.00 -13.71
CA ALA A 75 -9.65 4.97 -14.66
C ALA A 75 -10.51 3.70 -14.60
N SER A 76 -11.09 3.37 -13.44
CA SER A 76 -11.99 2.24 -13.25
C SER A 76 -13.44 2.53 -13.65
N SER A 77 -13.94 3.75 -13.41
CA SER A 77 -15.30 4.16 -13.77
C SER A 77 -15.52 4.46 -15.27
N GLY A 78 -14.43 4.57 -16.05
CA GLY A 78 -14.49 4.84 -17.49
C GLY A 78 -14.62 3.60 -18.38
N ARG A 79 -14.93 2.42 -17.80
CA ARG A 79 -15.03 1.15 -18.51
C ARG A 79 -16.46 0.61 -18.56
#